data_AF-A0A8B5WK21-F1
#
_entry.id   AF-A0A8B5WK21-F1
#
_cell.length_a   1.000
_cell.length_b   1.000
_cell.length_c   1.000
_cell.angle_alpha   90.00
_cell.angle_beta   90.00
_cell.angle_gamma   90.00
#
_symmetry.space_group_name_H-M   'P 1'
#
loop_
_entity.id
_entity.type
_entity.pdbx_description
1 polymer ?
#
loop_
_entity_poly.entity_id
_entity_poly.type
_entity_poly.pdbx_seq_one_letter_code
_entity_poly.pdbx_strand_id
1 'polypeptide(L)'
;MMRTGVMSATIHGLSAVGGAAAAGLAAVAAFSSEPLDLLRGLNPAALAVASVPLLWLHLLSARGYRRLPFWVASVSGTALILAAVSVRGIPYAPVHEGIAIVTGLIAFGFARLVMVLRFVSARRFVAGFAAFAVAALVLPALTPWGTAAGRDRLVYDRELEAGFQRFSVVERERRQYAEEVERLRRALEELDSPALSAADLEMVSGYDEAVRPGVPLVRDFAVRLASEHPGPFHRRSGSPVPSREGIVQALTIHRYVASEWKYVNDPVFAVGNYFSPADRTIALGLAGDCDDFATVIASSVEAIGGRARIVHGTCDVGAHAWAELFIGDAAAWREALAILSERYPDRTIESIRPNGPNDHWLPLDWQVGLFTCGTSPRVQYVTR
;
A
#
# COMPACT_ATOMS: atom_id res chain seq x y z
N MET A 1 69.35 52.86 -19.64
CA MET A 1 68.36 51.79 -19.88
C MET A 1 68.02 51.15 -18.54
N MET A 2 66.76 50.78 -18.38
CA MET A 2 65.98 50.68 -17.14
C MET A 2 66.57 49.88 -15.95
N ARG A 3 66.40 50.47 -14.76
CA ARG A 3 66.31 49.80 -13.45
C ARG A 3 65.05 48.93 -13.39
N THR A 4 65.12 47.79 -12.71
CA THR A 4 64.24 47.44 -11.57
C THR A 4 64.76 46.18 -10.88
N GLY A 5 64.87 46.24 -9.55
CA GLY A 5 65.21 45.11 -8.69
C GLY A 5 64.01 44.18 -8.50
N VAL A 6 64.30 42.89 -8.45
CA VAL A 6 63.33 41.84 -8.10
C VAL A 6 63.49 41.55 -6.62
N MET A 7 62.44 41.82 -5.85
CA MET A 7 62.28 41.38 -4.46
C MET A 7 61.97 39.89 -4.43
N SER A 8 62.63 39.23 -3.48
CA SER A 8 62.33 37.90 -2.95
C SER A 8 60.90 37.83 -2.38
N ALA A 9 60.12 36.82 -2.78
CA ALA A 9 58.93 36.38 -2.05
C ALA A 9 58.79 34.86 -2.17
N THR A 10 58.92 34.21 -1.02
CA THR A 10 58.72 32.81 -0.70
C THR A 10 57.28 32.38 -1.03
N ILE A 11 57.11 31.39 -1.91
CA ILE A 11 55.85 30.64 -2.07
C ILE A 11 56.02 29.31 -1.31
N HIS A 12 55.64 29.30 -0.04
CA HIS A 12 55.36 28.08 0.70
C HIS A 12 54.02 28.25 1.39
N GLY A 13 53.04 27.44 1.00
CA GLY A 13 51.77 27.32 1.74
C GLY A 13 50.54 27.24 0.85
N LEU A 14 50.44 26.24 -0.03
CA LEU A 14 49.16 25.91 -0.68
C LEU A 14 49.01 24.44 -1.12
N SER A 15 49.87 23.51 -0.67
CA SER A 15 49.75 22.07 -0.98
C SER A 15 49.22 21.19 0.16
N ALA A 16 48.94 21.74 1.35
CA ALA A 16 48.48 20.94 2.50
C ALA A 16 46.94 20.91 2.69
N VAL A 17 46.17 21.72 1.96
CA VAL A 17 44.71 21.82 2.14
C VAL A 17 43.93 20.86 1.22
N GLY A 18 44.54 20.41 0.11
CA GLY A 18 43.90 19.46 -0.82
C GLY A 18 43.90 18.01 -0.36
N GLY A 19 44.89 17.59 0.44
CA GLY A 19 45.02 16.20 0.91
C GLY A 19 44.08 15.84 2.06
N ALA A 20 43.77 16.79 2.95
CA ALA A 20 42.90 16.56 4.10
C ALA A 20 41.41 16.47 3.73
N ALA A 21 40.98 17.19 2.68
CA ALA A 21 39.60 17.12 2.18
C ALA A 21 39.30 15.79 1.46
N ALA A 22 40.27 15.24 0.72
CA ALA A 22 40.12 13.94 0.04
C ALA A 22 40.14 12.76 1.02
N ALA A 23 40.96 12.81 2.08
CA ALA A 23 40.97 11.78 3.13
C ALA A 23 39.69 11.82 3.99
N GLY A 24 39.10 13.00 4.22
CA GLY A 24 37.83 13.15 4.92
C GLY A 24 36.63 12.60 4.13
N LEU A 25 36.57 12.84 2.81
CA LEU A 25 35.51 12.26 1.96
C LEU A 25 35.65 10.74 1.79
N ALA A 26 36.88 10.22 1.70
CA ALA A 26 37.11 8.77 1.65
C ALA A 26 36.78 8.07 2.98
N ALA A 27 37.02 8.71 4.13
CA ALA A 27 36.63 8.18 5.43
C ALA A 27 35.11 8.16 5.65
N VAL A 28 34.36 9.12 5.07
CA VAL A 28 32.89 9.12 5.07
C VAL A 28 32.32 8.06 4.12
N ALA A 29 32.97 7.81 2.97
CA ALA A 29 32.60 6.74 2.04
C ALA A 29 32.97 5.33 2.55
N ALA A 30 33.99 5.21 3.41
CA ALA A 30 34.36 3.94 4.06
C ALA A 30 33.50 3.63 5.30
N PHE A 31 32.84 4.64 5.89
CA PHE A 31 31.84 4.45 6.95
C PHE A 31 30.41 4.23 6.42
N SER A 32 30.21 4.32 5.10
CA SER A 32 28.88 4.18 4.48
C SER A 32 28.58 2.78 3.94
N SER A 33 29.48 1.80 4.07
CA SER A 33 29.19 0.44 3.62
C SER A 33 28.52 -0.44 4.68
N GLU A 34 28.48 -0.02 5.95
CA GLU A 34 27.50 -0.52 6.92
C GLU A 34 27.16 0.56 7.95
N PRO A 35 25.93 1.08 7.89
CA PRO A 35 25.30 1.41 9.16
C PRO A 35 23.81 0.99 9.18
N LEU A 36 23.46 0.22 10.22
CA LEU A 36 22.22 0.32 11.00
C LEU A 36 21.05 -0.63 10.69
N ASP A 37 21.25 -1.95 10.75
CA ASP A 37 20.13 -2.87 11.03
C ASP A 37 19.46 -2.57 12.38
N LEU A 38 20.18 -1.94 13.32
CA LEU A 38 19.64 -1.50 14.61
C LEU A 38 18.62 -0.34 14.50
N LEU A 39 18.68 0.49 13.44
CA LEU A 39 17.72 1.60 13.24
C LEU A 39 16.55 1.24 12.32
N ARG A 40 16.61 0.12 11.58
CA ARG A 40 15.49 -0.32 10.71
C ARG A 40 14.22 -0.65 11.48
N GLY A 41 14.32 -1.02 12.77
CA GLY A 41 13.18 -1.25 13.65
C GLY A 41 12.73 -0.03 14.46
N LEU A 42 13.44 1.09 14.39
CA LEU A 42 13.14 2.26 15.22
C LEU A 42 12.22 3.22 14.48
N ASN A 43 11.03 3.44 15.06
CA ASN A 43 10.07 4.40 14.54
C ASN A 43 10.73 5.80 14.45
N PRO A 44 10.83 6.41 13.26
CA PRO A 44 11.48 7.71 13.08
C PRO A 44 10.82 8.82 13.91
N ALA A 45 9.52 8.71 14.21
CA ALA A 45 8.83 9.63 15.13
C ALA A 45 9.31 9.46 16.58
N ALA A 46 9.61 8.23 17.01
CA ALA A 46 10.14 7.96 18.35
C ALA A 46 11.58 8.51 18.51
N LEU A 47 12.40 8.43 17.45
CA LEU A 47 13.72 9.05 17.43
C LEU A 47 13.66 10.57 17.51
N ALA A 48 12.72 11.20 16.79
CA ALA A 48 12.49 12.64 16.87
C ALA A 48 12.04 13.06 18.28
N VAL A 49 11.12 12.34 18.91
CA VAL A 49 10.66 12.60 20.29
C VAL A 49 11.79 12.39 21.30
N ALA A 50 12.59 11.33 21.18
CA ALA A 50 13.71 11.06 22.07
C ALA A 50 14.86 12.08 21.92
N SER A 51 15.02 12.68 20.74
CA SER A 51 16.03 13.71 20.51
C SER A 51 15.73 15.01 21.26
N VAL A 52 14.44 15.34 21.49
CA VAL A 52 14.02 16.60 22.12
C VAL A 52 14.54 16.72 23.58
N PRO A 53 14.33 15.74 24.48
CA PRO A 53 14.90 15.78 25.83
C PRO A 53 16.42 15.83 25.87
N LEU A 54 17.11 15.10 24.99
CA LEU A 54 18.57 15.09 24.90
C LEU A 54 19.12 16.46 24.46
N LEU A 55 18.41 17.09 23.52
CA LEU A 55 18.72 18.44 23.07
C LEU A 55 18.49 19.46 24.19
N TRP A 56 17.39 19.35 24.93
CA TRP A 56 17.13 20.16 26.13
C TRP A 56 18.21 19.98 27.20
N LEU A 57 18.62 18.74 27.49
CA LEU A 57 19.64 18.42 28.48
C LEU A 57 21.01 19.02 28.09
N HIS A 58 21.41 18.84 26.83
CA HIS A 58 22.64 19.41 26.28
C HIS A 58 22.62 20.95 26.35
N LEU A 59 21.50 21.56 25.94
CA LEU A 59 21.35 23.01 25.89
C LEU A 59 21.23 23.67 27.26
N LEU A 60 20.72 22.99 28.29
CA LEU A 60 20.68 23.49 29.67
C LEU A 60 22.03 23.38 30.40
N SER A 61 22.94 22.52 29.90
CA SER A 61 24.23 22.25 30.53
C SER A 61 25.38 23.17 30.09
N ALA A 62 25.23 23.95 29.01
CA ALA A 62 26.28 24.84 28.51
C ALA A 62 26.34 26.16 29.31
N ARG A 63 27.50 26.85 29.35
CA ARG A 63 27.71 28.05 30.19
C ARG A 63 27.65 29.35 29.37
N GLY A 64 26.86 30.33 29.86
CA GLY A 64 26.85 31.75 29.43
C GLY A 64 25.61 32.16 28.63
N TYR A 65 24.65 32.89 29.24
CA TYR A 65 23.39 33.23 28.56
C TYR A 65 22.86 34.66 28.77
N ARG A 66 22.37 35.25 27.67
CA ARG A 66 21.24 36.20 27.67
C ARG A 66 19.96 35.41 27.39
N ARG A 67 19.03 35.42 28.34
CA ARG A 67 18.00 34.38 28.51
C ARG A 67 16.92 34.33 27.43
N LEU A 68 16.49 35.46 26.86
CA LEU A 68 15.22 35.49 26.10
C LEU A 68 15.24 34.83 24.70
N PRO A 69 16.21 35.11 23.80
CA PRO A 69 16.22 34.55 22.43
C PRO A 69 16.28 33.02 22.38
N PHE A 70 17.04 32.45 23.31
CA PHE A 70 17.22 31.02 23.46
C PHE A 70 15.92 30.31 23.87
N TRP A 71 15.22 30.82 24.89
CA TRP A 71 13.96 30.23 25.34
C TRP A 71 12.88 30.28 24.26
N VAL A 72 12.80 31.38 23.50
CA VAL A 72 11.84 31.50 22.40
C VAL A 72 12.08 30.42 21.34
N ALA A 73 13.30 30.27 20.81
CA ALA A 73 13.56 29.31 19.74
C ALA A 73 13.41 27.84 20.21
N SER A 74 13.88 27.51 21.41
CA SER A 74 13.80 26.14 21.95
C SER A 74 12.37 25.74 22.29
N VAL A 75 11.57 26.64 22.89
CA VAL A 75 10.15 26.38 23.19
C VAL A 75 9.33 26.31 21.90
N SER A 76 9.56 27.21 20.94
CA SER A 76 8.88 27.18 19.64
C SER A 76 9.22 25.93 18.83
N GLY A 77 10.49 25.53 18.78
CA GLY A 77 10.91 24.29 18.10
C GLY A 77 10.32 23.04 18.75
N THR A 78 10.28 23.00 20.09
CA THR A 78 9.65 21.90 20.84
C THR A 78 8.14 21.84 20.58
N ALA A 79 7.47 23.00 20.62
CA ALA A 79 6.03 23.07 20.36
C ALA A 79 5.68 22.63 18.93
N LEU A 80 6.50 22.97 17.93
CA LEU A 80 6.31 22.52 16.55
C LEU A 80 6.52 21.02 16.39
N ILE A 81 7.54 20.44 17.01
CA ILE A 81 7.79 18.99 16.97
C ILE A 81 6.68 18.24 17.70
N LEU A 82 6.26 18.72 18.88
CA LEU A 82 5.14 18.12 19.61
C LEU A 82 3.84 18.24 18.82
N ALA A 83 3.53 19.39 18.22
CA ALA A 83 2.36 19.54 17.36
C ALA A 83 2.40 18.61 16.13
N ALA A 84 3.58 18.36 15.56
CA ALA A 84 3.74 17.41 14.46
C ALA A 84 3.52 15.95 14.89
N VAL A 85 3.87 15.60 16.13
CA VAL A 85 3.79 14.22 16.64
C VAL A 85 2.45 13.90 17.35
N SER A 86 1.82 14.89 18.00
CA SER A 86 0.66 14.69 18.87
C SER A 86 -0.71 14.90 18.20
N VAL A 87 -0.76 15.27 16.91
CA VAL A 87 -2.04 15.40 16.19
C VAL A 87 -2.42 14.05 15.56
N ARG A 88 -2.82 13.10 16.41
CA ARG A 88 -3.83 12.09 16.04
C ARG A 88 -5.15 12.50 16.71
N GLY A 89 -5.96 13.31 16.02
CA GLY A 89 -7.33 13.62 16.46
C GLY A 89 -7.85 15.05 16.28
N ILE A 90 -7.09 15.99 15.71
CA ILE A 90 -7.61 17.34 15.39
C ILE A 90 -7.85 17.43 13.88
N PRO A 91 -9.09 17.67 13.42
CA PRO A 91 -9.38 17.86 12.02
C PRO A 91 -8.82 19.24 11.60
N TYR A 92 -7.94 19.24 10.59
CA TYR A 92 -7.32 20.41 9.96
C TYR A 92 -6.14 21.08 10.67
N ALA A 93 -4.92 20.61 10.35
CA ALA A 93 -3.81 21.49 10.00
C ALA A 93 -2.86 20.76 9.02
N PRO A 94 -2.71 21.22 7.76
CA PRO A 94 -1.86 20.58 6.76
C PRO A 94 -0.41 21.05 6.94
N VAL A 95 0.17 20.81 8.11
CA VAL A 95 1.61 21.01 8.27
C VAL A 95 2.24 19.66 8.03
N HIS A 96 2.82 19.48 6.83
CA HIS A 96 3.58 18.28 6.44
C HIS A 96 4.44 17.80 7.62
N GLU A 97 4.18 16.58 8.11
CA GLU A 97 4.81 16.01 9.31
C GLU A 97 6.35 16.11 9.23
N GLY A 98 6.92 15.86 8.06
CA GLY A 98 8.36 16.01 7.81
C GLY A 98 8.86 17.46 7.80
N ILE A 99 8.09 18.42 7.27
CA ILE A 99 8.50 19.83 7.20
C ILE A 99 8.45 20.46 8.59
N ALA A 100 7.46 20.12 9.42
CA ALA A 100 7.38 20.60 10.80
C ALA A 100 8.57 20.10 11.63
N ILE A 101 8.94 18.82 11.47
CA ILE A 101 10.11 18.23 12.14
C ILE A 101 11.41 18.90 11.67
N VAL A 102 11.61 19.02 10.35
CA VAL A 102 12.80 19.68 9.79
C VAL A 102 12.87 21.16 10.19
N THR A 103 11.75 21.87 10.19
CA THR A 103 11.67 23.28 10.62
C THR A 103 11.99 23.41 12.11
N GLY A 104 11.50 22.48 12.94
CA GLY A 104 11.85 22.39 14.36
C GLY A 104 13.35 22.15 14.58
N LEU A 105 13.96 21.24 13.84
CA LEU A 105 15.40 20.96 13.90
C LEU A 105 16.25 22.15 13.42
N ILE A 106 15.84 22.82 12.34
CA ILE A 106 16.49 24.05 11.85
C ILE A 106 16.37 25.17 12.88
N ALA A 107 15.22 25.32 13.53
CA ALA A 107 15.02 26.30 14.60
C ALA A 107 15.99 26.06 15.78
N PHE A 108 16.23 24.81 16.15
CA PHE A 108 17.23 24.44 17.15
C PHE A 108 18.68 24.70 16.68
N GLY A 109 19.00 24.42 15.41
CA GLY A 109 20.29 24.76 14.82
C GLY A 109 20.54 26.28 14.80
N PHE A 110 19.51 27.07 14.50
CA PHE A 110 19.55 28.53 14.49
C PHE A 110 19.69 29.11 15.91
N ALA A 111 19.03 28.50 16.91
CA ALA A 111 19.22 28.84 18.31
C ALA A 111 20.69 28.71 18.71
N ARG A 112 21.37 27.66 18.25
CA ARG A 112 22.81 27.43 18.50
C ARG A 112 23.71 28.43 17.80
N LEU A 113 23.42 28.77 16.54
CA LEU A 113 24.19 29.76 15.79
C LEU A 113 24.15 31.15 16.45
N VAL A 114 22.98 31.54 16.96
CA VAL A 114 22.82 32.83 17.64
C VAL A 114 23.49 32.88 19.01
N MET A 115 23.71 31.74 19.67
CA MET A 115 24.55 31.70 20.88
C MET A 115 26.02 32.07 20.62
N VAL A 116 26.52 31.87 19.40
CA VAL A 116 27.92 32.16 19.04
C VAL A 116 28.11 33.64 18.64
N LEU A 117 27.05 34.30 18.19
CA LEU A 117 27.11 35.66 17.64
C LEU A 117 26.87 36.72 18.73
N ARG A 118 27.95 37.37 19.20
CA ARG A 118 27.92 38.43 20.25
C ARG A 118 27.12 39.70 19.90
N PHE A 119 26.70 39.88 18.65
CA PHE A 119 26.18 41.16 18.13
C PHE A 119 24.68 41.19 17.81
N VAL A 120 23.95 40.09 18.02
CA VAL A 120 22.51 40.07 17.69
C VAL A 120 21.68 40.60 18.86
N SER A 121 20.93 41.69 18.64
CA SER A 121 20.00 42.21 19.63
C SER A 121 18.76 41.32 19.73
N ALA A 122 18.26 41.08 20.94
CA ALA A 122 17.15 40.17 21.19
C ALA A 122 15.89 40.49 20.36
N ARG A 123 15.61 41.78 20.14
CA ARG A 123 14.47 42.22 19.32
C ARG A 123 14.61 41.85 17.84
N ARG A 124 15.80 42.00 17.27
CA ARG A 124 16.07 41.63 15.86
C ARG A 124 16.02 40.11 15.67
N PHE A 125 16.46 39.36 16.67
CA PHE A 125 16.35 37.90 16.66
C PHE A 125 14.90 37.43 16.64
N VAL A 126 14.07 37.92 17.57
CA VAL A 126 12.66 37.51 17.68
C VAL A 126 11.90 37.82 16.39
N ALA A 127 12.14 39.00 15.80
CA ALA A 127 11.53 39.37 14.52
C ALA A 127 12.00 38.48 13.36
N GLY A 128 13.30 38.19 13.25
CA GLY A 128 13.84 37.33 12.21
C GLY A 128 13.39 35.87 12.33
N PHE A 129 13.35 35.34 13.56
CA PHE A 129 12.88 33.98 13.83
C PHE A 129 11.38 33.83 13.56
N ALA A 130 10.56 34.80 13.97
CA ALA A 130 9.14 34.80 13.66
C ALA A 130 8.90 34.86 12.15
N ALA A 131 9.61 35.72 11.42
CA ALA A 131 9.51 35.79 9.96
C ALA A 131 9.95 34.48 9.28
N PHE A 132 11.04 33.85 9.75
CA PHE A 132 11.49 32.56 9.24
C PHE A 132 10.50 31.44 9.52
N ALA A 133 9.96 31.35 10.74
CA ALA A 133 8.99 30.33 11.12
C ALA A 133 7.69 30.47 10.30
N VAL A 134 7.21 31.70 10.12
CA VAL A 134 6.06 31.99 9.24
C VAL A 134 6.39 31.60 7.80
N ALA A 135 7.56 31.98 7.28
CA ALA A 135 8.00 31.61 5.93
C ALA A 135 8.08 30.09 5.75
N ALA A 136 8.72 29.36 6.67
CA ALA A 136 8.88 27.91 6.60
C ALA A 136 7.55 27.14 6.69
N LEU A 137 6.56 27.68 7.42
CA LEU A 137 5.23 27.07 7.53
C LEU A 137 4.31 27.43 6.34
N VAL A 138 4.45 28.64 5.78
CA VAL A 138 3.53 29.15 4.75
C VAL A 138 4.05 28.91 3.33
N LEU A 139 5.36 29.02 3.06
CA LEU A 139 5.92 28.82 1.71
C LEU A 139 5.62 27.42 1.14
N PRO A 140 5.73 26.31 1.89
CA PRO A 140 5.38 25.00 1.36
C PRO A 140 3.92 24.89 0.91
N ALA A 141 3.00 25.58 1.61
CA ALA A 141 1.58 25.64 1.23
C ALA A 141 1.33 26.49 -0.03
N LEU A 142 2.23 27.43 -0.35
CA LEU A 142 2.19 28.27 -1.55
C LEU A 142 2.96 27.68 -2.73
N THR A 143 3.83 26.69 -2.50
CA THR A 143 4.55 25.99 -3.57
C THR A 143 3.72 24.85 -4.17
N PRO A 144 3.73 24.65 -5.51
CA PRO A 144 2.94 23.60 -6.17
C PRO A 144 3.22 22.18 -5.64
N TRP A 145 4.42 21.93 -5.13
CA TRP A 145 4.86 20.61 -4.66
C TRP A 145 4.19 20.20 -3.34
N GLY A 146 3.87 21.17 -2.46
CA GLY A 146 3.21 20.90 -1.19
C GLY A 146 1.71 20.57 -1.32
N THR A 147 1.07 21.02 -2.41
CA THR A 147 -0.37 20.80 -2.66
C THR A 147 -0.66 19.61 -3.57
N ALA A 148 0.30 19.19 -4.41
CA ALA A 148 0.17 17.98 -5.23
C ALA A 148 0.41 16.71 -4.39
N ALA A 149 1.57 16.60 -3.73
CA ALA A 149 1.90 15.44 -2.90
C ALA A 149 0.93 15.22 -1.72
N GLY A 150 0.40 16.32 -1.16
CA GLY A 150 -0.62 16.25 -0.10
C GLY A 150 -2.00 15.79 -0.61
N ARG A 151 -2.34 16.09 -1.87
CA ARG A 151 -3.59 15.61 -2.49
C ARG A 151 -3.49 14.13 -2.85
N ASP A 152 -2.39 13.71 -3.47
CA ASP A 152 -2.20 12.32 -3.89
C ASP A 152 -2.19 11.38 -2.68
N ARG A 153 -1.56 11.77 -1.57
CA ARG A 153 -1.58 11.01 -0.30
C ARG A 153 -2.98 10.94 0.32
N LEU A 154 -3.74 12.03 0.31
CA LEU A 154 -5.11 12.03 0.84
C LEU A 154 -6.09 11.19 0.01
N VAL A 155 -5.86 11.12 -1.30
CA VAL A 155 -6.61 10.21 -2.18
C VAL A 155 -6.25 8.78 -1.80
N TYR A 156 -4.96 8.43 -1.79
CA TYR A 156 -4.45 7.10 -1.45
C TYR A 156 -4.95 6.60 -0.08
N ASP A 157 -4.85 7.42 0.97
CA ASP A 157 -5.30 7.04 2.32
C ASP A 157 -6.81 6.72 2.35
N ARG A 158 -7.63 7.38 1.50
CA ARG A 158 -9.05 7.06 1.37
C ARG A 158 -9.29 5.78 0.60
N GLU A 159 -8.51 5.52 -0.46
CA GLU A 159 -8.62 4.27 -1.23
C GLU A 159 -8.29 3.06 -0.33
N LEU A 160 -7.25 3.22 0.49
CA LEU A 160 -6.75 2.23 1.43
C LEU A 160 -7.77 1.89 2.53
N GLU A 161 -8.34 2.93 3.17
CA GLU A 161 -9.41 2.74 4.16
C GLU A 161 -10.66 2.12 3.52
N ALA A 162 -11.03 2.56 2.31
CA ALA A 162 -12.18 2.00 1.61
C ALA A 162 -11.98 0.52 1.22
N GLY A 163 -10.78 0.12 0.80
CA GLY A 163 -10.45 -1.29 0.54
C GLY A 163 -10.66 -2.15 1.79
N PHE A 164 -10.12 -1.71 2.93
CA PHE A 164 -10.25 -2.41 4.20
C PHE A 164 -11.71 -2.50 4.69
N GLN A 165 -12.47 -1.41 4.61
CA GLN A 165 -13.88 -1.39 4.99
C GLN A 165 -14.72 -2.33 4.12
N ARG A 166 -14.47 -2.36 2.81
CA ARG A 166 -15.14 -3.28 1.86
C ARG A 166 -14.86 -4.74 2.20
N PHE A 167 -13.61 -5.08 2.52
CA PHE A 167 -13.26 -6.42 2.96
C PHE A 167 -13.88 -6.81 4.31
N SER A 168 -14.03 -5.87 5.24
CA SER A 168 -14.57 -6.14 6.60
C SER A 168 -16.00 -6.74 6.60
N VAL A 169 -16.74 -6.58 5.50
CA VAL A 169 -18.07 -7.17 5.31
C VAL A 169 -18.00 -8.70 5.23
N VAL A 170 -16.93 -9.24 4.64
CA VAL A 170 -16.69 -10.68 4.47
C VAL A 170 -16.40 -11.38 5.80
N GLU A 171 -15.77 -10.68 6.75
CA GLU A 171 -15.45 -11.24 8.07
C GLU A 171 -16.72 -11.63 8.86
N ARG A 172 -17.86 -11.00 8.57
CA ARG A 172 -19.15 -11.39 9.15
C ARG A 172 -19.68 -12.70 8.55
N GLU A 173 -19.55 -12.89 7.24
CA GLU A 173 -19.93 -14.14 6.56
C GLU A 173 -19.03 -15.30 6.95
N ARG A 174 -17.74 -15.04 7.17
CA ARG A 174 -16.81 -16.04 7.70
C ARG A 174 -17.35 -16.70 8.97
N ARG A 175 -17.97 -15.93 9.87
CA ARG A 175 -18.58 -16.49 11.10
C ARG A 175 -19.78 -17.38 10.80
N GLN A 176 -20.58 -17.02 9.79
CA GLN A 176 -21.75 -17.79 9.38
C GLN A 176 -21.36 -19.14 8.78
N TYR A 177 -20.22 -19.22 8.08
CA TYR A 177 -19.77 -20.43 7.38
C TYR A 177 -18.54 -21.09 8.02
N ALA A 178 -18.20 -20.75 9.26
CA ALA A 178 -16.95 -21.16 9.91
C ALA A 178 -16.73 -22.69 9.90
N GLU A 179 -17.79 -23.48 10.15
CA GLU A 179 -17.70 -24.95 10.15
C GLU A 179 -17.41 -25.53 8.76
N GLU A 180 -18.01 -24.95 7.71
CA GLU A 180 -17.77 -25.34 6.32
C GLU A 180 -16.34 -24.98 5.90
N VAL A 181 -15.91 -23.75 6.20
CA VAL A 181 -14.57 -23.25 5.89
C VAL A 181 -13.50 -24.10 6.58
N GLU A 182 -13.68 -24.45 7.85
CA GLU A 182 -12.73 -25.26 8.59
C GLU A 182 -12.65 -26.70 8.06
N ARG A 183 -13.76 -27.25 7.55
CA ARG A 183 -13.75 -28.56 6.87
C ARG A 183 -12.95 -28.48 5.57
N LEU A 184 -13.18 -27.45 4.76
CA LEU A 184 -12.46 -27.24 3.50
C LEU A 184 -10.97 -26.98 3.72
N ARG A 185 -10.61 -26.24 4.78
CA ARG A 185 -9.23 -25.98 5.18
C ARG A 185 -8.50 -27.27 5.50
N ARG A 186 -9.06 -28.12 6.37
CA ARG A 186 -8.49 -29.44 6.69
C ARG A 186 -8.35 -30.31 5.44
N ALA A 187 -9.33 -30.24 4.53
CA ALA A 187 -9.26 -30.96 3.28
C ALA A 187 -8.06 -30.51 2.41
N LEU A 188 -7.70 -29.22 2.44
CA LEU A 188 -6.55 -28.68 1.71
C LEU A 188 -5.20 -28.95 2.41
N GLU A 189 -5.15 -29.03 3.75
CA GLU A 189 -3.92 -29.36 4.50
C GLU A 189 -3.40 -30.78 4.20
N GLU A 190 -4.27 -31.68 3.71
CA GLU A 190 -3.90 -33.01 3.24
C GLU A 190 -3.20 -33.01 1.86
N LEU A 191 -3.16 -31.88 1.16
CA LEU A 191 -2.41 -31.74 -0.10
C LEU A 191 -0.96 -31.38 0.20
N ASP A 192 -0.01 -32.15 -0.34
CA ASP A 192 1.40 -31.78 -0.37
C ASP A 192 1.55 -30.49 -1.20
N SER A 193 1.68 -29.35 -0.54
CA SER A 193 1.90 -28.08 -1.22
C SER A 193 3.35 -28.04 -1.74
N PRO A 194 3.58 -28.01 -3.07
CA PRO A 194 4.92 -27.94 -3.61
C PRO A 194 5.59 -26.63 -3.15
N ALA A 195 6.85 -26.72 -2.73
CA ALA A 195 7.64 -25.54 -2.45
C ALA A 195 7.75 -24.68 -3.73
N LEU A 196 7.39 -23.40 -3.62
CA LEU A 196 7.52 -22.42 -4.71
C LEU A 196 8.97 -22.41 -5.23
N SER A 197 9.13 -22.52 -6.55
CA SER A 197 10.40 -22.34 -7.23
C SER A 197 10.70 -20.86 -7.43
N ALA A 198 11.95 -20.50 -7.74
CA ALA A 198 12.35 -19.11 -7.96
C ALA A 198 11.63 -18.43 -9.15
N ALA A 199 11.14 -19.22 -10.12
CA ALA A 199 10.33 -18.71 -11.23
C ALA A 199 8.89 -18.33 -10.80
N ASP A 200 8.45 -18.82 -9.64
CA ASP A 200 7.12 -18.54 -9.08
C ASP A 200 7.11 -17.24 -8.24
N LEU A 201 8.24 -16.50 -8.22
CA LEU A 201 8.47 -15.32 -7.40
C LEU A 201 8.48 -13.99 -8.18
N GLU A 202 8.07 -13.98 -9.44
CA GLU A 202 7.95 -12.75 -10.24
C GLU A 202 6.51 -12.25 -10.35
N MET A 203 6.36 -10.93 -10.35
CA MET A 203 5.14 -10.24 -10.77
C MET A 203 4.92 -10.47 -12.27
N VAL A 204 3.67 -10.50 -12.71
CA VAL A 204 3.34 -10.62 -14.15
C VAL A 204 2.78 -9.33 -14.73
N SER A 205 2.70 -9.26 -16.06
CA SER A 205 2.35 -8.02 -16.76
C SER A 205 0.85 -7.72 -16.79
N GLY A 206 -0.01 -8.72 -16.53
CA GLY A 206 -1.46 -8.58 -16.52
C GLY A 206 -2.19 -9.90 -16.33
N TYR A 207 -3.52 -9.85 -16.39
CA TYR A 207 -4.39 -11.01 -16.10
C TYR A 207 -4.21 -12.20 -17.02
N ASP A 208 -3.87 -12.01 -18.31
CA ASP A 208 -3.60 -13.11 -19.23
C ASP A 208 -2.44 -14.02 -18.74
N GLU A 209 -1.50 -13.46 -17.95
CA GLU A 209 -0.38 -14.20 -17.37
C GLU A 209 -0.63 -14.61 -15.91
N ALA A 210 -1.48 -13.86 -15.20
CA ALA A 210 -1.79 -14.09 -13.79
C ALA A 210 -2.83 -15.22 -13.60
N VAL A 211 -3.77 -15.34 -14.54
CA VAL A 211 -4.80 -16.37 -14.54
C VAL A 211 -4.23 -17.68 -15.06
N ARG A 212 -4.01 -18.65 -14.15
CA ARG A 212 -3.24 -19.88 -14.42
C ARG A 212 -4.00 -21.16 -14.01
N PRO A 213 -5.17 -21.44 -14.63
CA PRO A 213 -6.00 -22.60 -14.25
C PRO A 213 -5.32 -23.96 -14.45
N GLY A 214 -4.34 -24.04 -15.36
CA GLY A 214 -3.62 -25.27 -15.69
C GLY A 214 -2.45 -25.60 -14.77
N VAL A 215 -2.05 -24.70 -13.86
CA VAL A 215 -0.96 -24.97 -12.92
C VAL A 215 -1.44 -25.99 -11.88
N PRO A 216 -0.68 -27.07 -11.59
CA PRO A 216 -1.12 -28.12 -10.66
C PRO A 216 -1.60 -27.61 -9.31
N LEU A 217 -0.88 -26.65 -8.70
CA LEU A 217 -1.30 -26.05 -7.43
C LEU A 217 -2.70 -25.42 -7.50
N VAL A 218 -2.98 -24.64 -8.56
CA VAL A 218 -4.29 -24.01 -8.76
C VAL A 218 -5.36 -25.06 -9.02
N ARG A 219 -5.04 -26.06 -9.86
CA ARG A 219 -5.98 -27.13 -10.21
C ARG A 219 -6.33 -27.98 -9.01
N ASP A 220 -5.36 -28.43 -8.23
CA ASP A 220 -5.56 -29.27 -7.06
C ASP A 220 -6.33 -28.52 -5.97
N PHE A 221 -5.98 -27.24 -5.73
CA PHE A 221 -6.71 -26.34 -4.84
C PHE A 221 -8.20 -26.26 -5.24
N ALA A 222 -8.48 -25.93 -6.50
CA ALA A 222 -9.84 -25.76 -6.98
C ALA A 222 -10.65 -27.07 -7.01
N VAL A 223 -10.03 -28.17 -7.45
CA VAL A 223 -10.64 -29.51 -7.45
C VAL A 223 -11.01 -29.94 -6.05
N ARG A 224 -10.12 -29.75 -5.09
CA ARG A 224 -10.35 -30.17 -3.71
C ARG A 224 -11.55 -29.46 -3.11
N LEU A 225 -11.65 -28.15 -3.31
CA LEU A 225 -12.81 -27.36 -2.87
C LEU A 225 -14.09 -27.78 -3.61
N ALA A 226 -14.03 -27.97 -4.93
CA ALA A 226 -15.17 -28.41 -5.72
C ALA A 226 -15.64 -29.85 -5.41
N SER A 227 -14.75 -30.70 -4.90
CA SER A 227 -15.06 -32.10 -4.59
C SER A 227 -16.08 -32.29 -3.46
N GLU A 228 -16.36 -31.24 -2.68
CA GLU A 228 -17.47 -31.19 -1.72
C GLU A 228 -18.84 -31.36 -2.40
N HIS A 229 -18.93 -31.00 -3.68
CA HIS A 229 -20.14 -31.07 -4.49
C HIS A 229 -19.82 -31.75 -5.82
N PRO A 230 -19.58 -33.08 -5.82
CA PRO A 230 -19.12 -33.79 -7.00
C PRO A 230 -20.21 -33.80 -8.08
N GLY A 231 -19.81 -33.51 -9.32
CA GLY A 231 -20.71 -33.47 -10.46
C GLY A 231 -20.08 -32.78 -11.67
N PRO A 232 -20.64 -32.96 -12.87
CA PRO A 232 -20.16 -32.27 -14.06
C PRO A 232 -20.41 -30.77 -13.92
N PHE A 233 -19.40 -29.95 -14.25
CA PHE A 233 -19.56 -28.49 -14.22
C PHE A 233 -20.60 -27.99 -15.23
N HIS A 234 -20.70 -28.64 -16.39
CA HIS A 234 -21.59 -28.23 -17.48
C HIS A 234 -22.85 -29.10 -17.56
N ARG A 235 -23.97 -28.51 -17.99
CA ARG A 235 -25.24 -29.23 -18.22
C ARG A 235 -25.15 -30.30 -19.29
N ARG A 236 -24.31 -30.06 -20.29
CA ARG A 236 -24.08 -30.93 -21.44
C ARG A 236 -22.63 -30.79 -21.85
N SER A 237 -22.03 -31.89 -22.33
CA SER A 237 -20.69 -31.83 -22.90
C SER A 237 -20.61 -30.77 -24.02
N GLY A 238 -19.57 -29.94 -23.96
CA GLY A 238 -19.35 -28.82 -24.89
C GLY A 238 -20.24 -27.59 -24.67
N SER A 239 -21.09 -27.55 -23.65
CA SER A 239 -21.86 -26.36 -23.29
C SER A 239 -21.05 -25.45 -22.38
N PRO A 240 -20.94 -24.13 -22.63
CA PRO A 240 -20.30 -23.20 -21.69
C PRO A 240 -21.17 -22.90 -20.46
N VAL A 241 -22.43 -23.32 -20.46
CA VAL A 241 -23.41 -23.05 -19.41
C VAL A 241 -23.21 -24.02 -18.23
N PRO A 242 -23.08 -23.52 -16.99
CA PRO A 242 -22.90 -24.36 -15.81
C PRO A 242 -24.17 -25.14 -15.44
N SER A 243 -23.99 -26.32 -14.87
CA SER A 243 -25.00 -27.09 -14.16
C SER A 243 -25.25 -26.51 -12.77
N ARG A 244 -26.23 -27.07 -12.04
CA ARG A 244 -26.43 -26.75 -10.63
C ARG A 244 -25.17 -27.05 -9.82
N GLU A 245 -24.56 -28.21 -10.04
CA GLU A 245 -23.33 -28.62 -9.38
C GLU A 245 -22.18 -27.67 -9.72
N GLY A 246 -22.03 -27.27 -10.99
CA GLY A 246 -20.99 -26.33 -11.41
C GLY A 246 -21.12 -24.95 -10.75
N ILE A 247 -22.34 -24.41 -10.66
CA ILE A 247 -22.59 -23.16 -9.91
C ILE A 247 -22.21 -23.36 -8.45
N VAL A 248 -22.70 -24.42 -7.82
CA VAL A 248 -22.43 -24.72 -6.41
C VAL A 248 -20.93 -24.90 -6.13
N GLN A 249 -20.18 -25.55 -7.01
CA GLN A 249 -18.72 -25.69 -6.91
C GLN A 249 -18.02 -24.32 -6.95
N ALA A 250 -18.39 -23.45 -7.89
CA ALA A 250 -17.85 -22.10 -7.97
C ALA A 250 -18.17 -21.27 -6.72
N LEU A 251 -19.39 -21.41 -6.16
CA LEU A 251 -19.79 -20.76 -4.92
C LEU A 251 -18.99 -21.28 -3.72
N THR A 252 -18.68 -22.57 -3.66
CA THR A 252 -17.86 -23.16 -2.59
C THR A 252 -16.41 -22.69 -2.67
N ILE A 253 -15.82 -22.63 -3.87
CA ILE A 253 -14.49 -22.05 -4.09
C ILE A 253 -14.48 -20.60 -3.60
N HIS A 254 -15.42 -19.79 -4.08
CA HIS A 254 -15.52 -18.39 -3.70
C HIS A 254 -15.63 -18.23 -2.19
N ARG A 255 -16.54 -18.96 -1.56
CA ARG A 255 -16.76 -18.90 -0.11
C ARG A 255 -15.49 -19.18 0.67
N TYR A 256 -14.75 -20.22 0.30
CA TYR A 256 -13.48 -20.53 0.95
C TYR A 256 -12.47 -19.40 0.77
N VAL A 257 -12.23 -18.97 -0.47
CA VAL A 257 -11.26 -17.92 -0.79
C VAL A 257 -11.60 -16.62 -0.06
N ALA A 258 -12.85 -16.16 -0.13
CA ALA A 258 -13.33 -14.96 0.55
C ALA A 258 -13.15 -15.06 2.07
N SER A 259 -13.45 -16.21 2.66
CA SER A 259 -13.38 -16.42 4.11
C SER A 259 -11.96 -16.46 4.68
N GLU A 260 -10.99 -16.89 3.89
CA GLU A 260 -9.60 -17.05 4.32
C GLU A 260 -8.67 -15.95 3.78
N TRP A 261 -9.22 -15.05 2.96
CA TRP A 261 -8.49 -13.95 2.34
C TRP A 261 -7.90 -13.01 3.38
N LYS A 262 -6.69 -12.52 3.12
CA LYS A 262 -5.99 -11.54 3.95
C LYS A 262 -5.67 -10.35 3.07
N TYR A 263 -6.44 -9.29 3.21
CA TYR A 263 -6.24 -8.10 2.38
C TYR A 263 -4.88 -7.46 2.67
N VAL A 264 -4.05 -7.34 1.64
CA VAL A 264 -2.72 -6.72 1.68
C VAL A 264 -2.56 -5.90 0.41
N ASN A 265 -2.28 -4.61 0.54
CA ASN A 265 -2.09 -3.71 -0.61
C ASN A 265 -0.80 -4.02 -1.37
N ASP A 266 -0.80 -3.63 -2.64
CA ASP A 266 0.38 -3.55 -3.48
C ASP A 266 1.50 -2.65 -2.90
N PRO A 267 2.76 -2.91 -3.28
CA PRO A 267 3.88 -2.04 -2.92
C PRO A 267 3.67 -0.61 -3.44
N VAL A 268 3.77 0.38 -2.56
CA VAL A 268 3.58 1.83 -2.88
C VAL A 268 4.47 2.35 -4.02
N PHE A 269 5.61 1.69 -4.28
CA PHE A 269 6.57 2.09 -5.30
C PHE A 269 6.46 1.31 -6.61
N ALA A 270 5.54 0.34 -6.70
CA ALA A 270 5.23 -0.32 -7.96
C ALA A 270 4.61 0.72 -8.90
N VAL A 271 5.24 0.96 -10.04
CA VAL A 271 4.67 1.83 -11.08
C VAL A 271 3.64 1.00 -11.84
N GLY A 272 2.39 1.05 -11.38
CA GLY A 272 1.28 0.23 -11.89
C GLY A 272 0.86 -0.87 -10.91
N ASN A 273 -0.19 -1.62 -11.25
CA ASN A 273 -0.69 -2.73 -10.44
C ASN A 273 0.34 -3.86 -10.37
N TYR A 274 0.47 -4.47 -9.20
CA TYR A 274 1.25 -5.66 -8.97
C TYR A 274 0.36 -6.89 -9.18
N PHE A 275 0.37 -7.46 -10.39
CA PHE A 275 -0.38 -8.68 -10.64
C PHE A 275 0.36 -9.90 -10.09
N SER A 276 -0.13 -10.52 -9.01
CA SER A 276 0.39 -11.80 -8.52
C SER A 276 -0.28 -12.97 -9.25
N PRO A 277 0.49 -13.93 -9.79
CA PRO A 277 -0.06 -15.17 -10.31
C PRO A 277 -0.89 -15.95 -9.28
N ALA A 278 -1.97 -16.61 -9.71
CA ALA A 278 -2.89 -17.30 -8.81
C ALA A 278 -2.21 -18.37 -7.92
N ASP A 279 -1.29 -19.15 -8.50
CA ASP A 279 -0.47 -20.15 -7.81
C ASP A 279 0.39 -19.53 -6.71
N ARG A 280 1.03 -18.39 -6.99
CA ARG A 280 1.79 -17.65 -5.98
C ARG A 280 0.89 -17.17 -4.84
N THR A 281 -0.25 -16.58 -5.18
CA THR A 281 -1.19 -16.03 -4.19
C THR A 281 -1.79 -17.13 -3.30
N ILE A 282 -2.08 -18.31 -3.86
CA ILE A 282 -2.49 -19.51 -3.11
C ILE A 282 -1.37 -19.96 -2.16
N ALA A 283 -0.13 -20.06 -2.65
CA ALA A 283 1.01 -20.49 -1.84
C ALA A 283 1.39 -19.51 -0.73
N LEU A 284 1.11 -18.21 -0.90
CA LEU A 284 1.25 -17.19 0.15
C LEU A 284 0.11 -17.22 1.18
N GLY A 285 -0.82 -18.18 1.06
CA GLY A 285 -1.92 -18.35 2.01
C GLY A 285 -3.07 -17.38 1.79
N LEU A 286 -3.41 -17.09 0.53
CA LEU A 286 -4.55 -16.26 0.13
C LEU A 286 -4.44 -14.84 0.69
N ALA A 287 -3.38 -14.13 0.31
CA ALA A 287 -3.13 -12.76 0.73
C ALA A 287 -2.79 -11.88 -0.48
N GLY A 288 -3.38 -10.69 -0.54
CA GLY A 288 -3.26 -9.78 -1.68
C GLY A 288 -4.40 -8.77 -1.72
N ASP A 289 -4.49 -8.00 -2.80
CA ASP A 289 -5.53 -6.97 -2.99
C ASP A 289 -6.72 -7.46 -3.85
N CYS A 290 -7.48 -6.54 -4.44
CA CYS A 290 -8.62 -6.84 -5.31
C CYS A 290 -8.25 -7.61 -6.59
N ASP A 291 -7.12 -7.34 -7.23
CA ASP A 291 -6.78 -7.98 -8.49
C ASP A 291 -6.21 -9.40 -8.28
N ASP A 292 -5.46 -9.61 -7.21
CA ASP A 292 -5.03 -10.92 -6.73
C ASP A 292 -6.24 -11.80 -6.39
N PHE A 293 -7.23 -11.24 -5.69
CA PHE A 293 -8.47 -11.95 -5.37
C PHE A 293 -9.20 -12.39 -6.62
N ALA A 294 -9.42 -11.45 -7.56
CA ALA A 294 -10.06 -11.73 -8.84
C ALA A 294 -9.29 -12.80 -9.64
N THR A 295 -7.96 -12.75 -9.61
CA THR A 295 -7.07 -13.70 -10.29
C THR A 295 -7.19 -15.11 -9.72
N VAL A 296 -7.21 -15.27 -8.39
CA VAL A 296 -7.40 -16.58 -7.73
C VAL A 296 -8.79 -17.15 -8.04
N ILE A 297 -9.84 -16.32 -7.95
CA ILE A 297 -11.21 -16.75 -8.26
C ILE A 297 -11.33 -17.18 -9.72
N ALA A 298 -10.89 -16.35 -10.67
CA ALA A 298 -10.96 -16.66 -12.09
C ALA A 298 -10.19 -17.94 -12.43
N SER A 299 -8.96 -18.08 -11.94
CA SER A 299 -8.14 -19.27 -12.17
C SER A 299 -8.77 -20.53 -11.58
N SER A 300 -9.35 -20.44 -10.38
CA SER A 300 -9.97 -21.59 -9.72
C SER A 300 -11.27 -22.01 -10.40
N VAL A 301 -12.09 -21.04 -10.84
CA VAL A 301 -13.31 -21.31 -11.62
C VAL A 301 -12.96 -21.97 -12.95
N GLU A 302 -11.98 -21.44 -13.68
CA GLU A 302 -11.51 -22.02 -14.94
C GLU A 302 -10.91 -23.41 -14.74
N ALA A 303 -10.16 -23.61 -13.64
CA ALA A 303 -9.57 -24.89 -13.33
C ALA A 303 -10.62 -25.98 -13.17
N ILE A 304 -11.85 -25.69 -12.73
CA ILE A 304 -12.95 -26.66 -12.61
C ILE A 304 -13.88 -26.73 -13.84
N GLY A 305 -13.50 -26.05 -14.93
CA GLY A 305 -14.24 -26.06 -16.20
C GLY A 305 -15.18 -24.86 -16.39
N GLY A 306 -15.19 -23.91 -15.46
CA GLY A 306 -15.94 -22.67 -15.62
C GLY A 306 -15.33 -21.73 -16.65
N ARG A 307 -16.14 -20.77 -17.09
CA ARG A 307 -15.64 -19.59 -17.83
C ARG A 307 -15.72 -18.40 -16.90
N ALA A 308 -14.61 -17.71 -16.74
CA ALA A 308 -14.48 -16.52 -15.91
C ALA A 308 -14.12 -15.30 -16.77
N ARG A 309 -14.39 -14.13 -16.21
CA ARG A 309 -13.82 -12.87 -16.68
C ARG A 309 -13.41 -12.02 -15.50
N ILE A 310 -12.44 -11.13 -15.68
CA ILE A 310 -12.08 -10.12 -14.69
C ILE A 310 -12.50 -8.76 -15.22
N VAL A 311 -13.19 -8.01 -14.38
CA VAL A 311 -13.73 -6.69 -14.68
C VAL A 311 -13.06 -5.66 -13.78
N HIS A 312 -12.72 -4.51 -14.37
CA HIS A 312 -12.29 -3.31 -13.65
C HIS A 312 -13.42 -2.30 -13.62
N GLY A 313 -13.59 -1.66 -12.48
CA GLY A 313 -14.49 -0.53 -12.31
C GLY A 313 -13.80 0.61 -11.58
N THR A 314 -14.35 1.81 -11.73
CA THR A 314 -13.96 2.96 -10.92
C THR A 314 -14.99 3.24 -9.84
N CYS A 315 -14.51 3.62 -8.67
CA CYS A 315 -15.30 4.01 -7.51
C CYS A 315 -14.90 5.42 -7.07
N ASP A 316 -15.70 6.04 -6.21
CA ASP A 316 -15.42 7.39 -5.67
C ASP A 316 -14.07 7.48 -4.92
N VAL A 317 -13.53 6.32 -4.56
CA VAL A 317 -12.36 6.11 -3.70
C VAL A 317 -11.34 5.18 -4.37
N GLY A 318 -11.31 5.11 -5.71
CA GLY A 318 -10.27 4.39 -6.46
C GLY A 318 -10.80 3.31 -7.39
N ALA A 319 -9.88 2.57 -8.01
CA ALA A 319 -10.21 1.44 -8.87
C ALA A 319 -10.56 0.18 -8.06
N HIS A 320 -11.30 -0.74 -8.67
CA HIS A 320 -11.59 -2.05 -8.09
C HIS A 320 -11.65 -3.12 -9.17
N ALA A 321 -11.17 -4.31 -8.86
CA ALA A 321 -11.20 -5.47 -9.74
C ALA A 321 -12.00 -6.61 -9.10
N TRP A 322 -12.78 -7.33 -9.92
CA TRP A 322 -13.50 -8.53 -9.48
C TRP A 322 -13.60 -9.56 -10.60
N ALA A 323 -13.78 -10.82 -10.22
CA ALA A 323 -14.06 -11.89 -11.15
C ALA A 323 -15.58 -12.07 -11.34
N GLU A 324 -15.99 -12.58 -12.50
CA GLU A 324 -17.36 -12.99 -12.77
C GLU A 324 -17.41 -14.36 -13.45
N LEU A 325 -18.41 -15.17 -13.07
CA LEU A 325 -18.67 -16.48 -13.67
C LEU A 325 -19.69 -16.35 -14.81
N PHE A 326 -19.37 -16.93 -15.97
CA PHE A 326 -20.33 -17.04 -17.08
C PHE A 326 -21.50 -17.96 -16.71
N ILE A 327 -22.72 -17.44 -16.82
CA ILE A 327 -23.95 -18.21 -16.59
C ILE A 327 -24.65 -18.55 -17.91
N GLY A 328 -24.59 -17.67 -18.89
CA GLY A 328 -25.18 -17.89 -20.21
C GLY A 328 -26.49 -17.14 -20.42
N ASP A 329 -27.57 -17.85 -20.72
CA ASP A 329 -28.85 -17.25 -21.11
C ASP A 329 -29.76 -16.89 -19.92
N ALA A 330 -30.86 -16.21 -20.21
CA ALA A 330 -31.83 -15.79 -19.19
C ALA A 330 -32.47 -16.97 -18.42
N ALA A 331 -32.55 -18.17 -19.01
CA ALA A 331 -33.06 -19.34 -18.31
C ALA A 331 -32.03 -19.88 -17.32
N ALA A 332 -30.76 -19.98 -17.72
CA ALA A 332 -29.66 -20.31 -16.84
C ALA A 332 -29.47 -19.29 -15.72
N TRP A 333 -29.66 -17.99 -16.03
CA TRP A 333 -29.61 -16.92 -15.04
C TRP A 333 -30.69 -17.09 -13.95
N ARG A 334 -31.94 -17.40 -14.32
CA ARG A 334 -33.00 -17.65 -13.32
C ARG A 334 -32.70 -18.83 -12.41
N GLU A 335 -32.10 -19.88 -12.95
CA GLU A 335 -31.69 -21.04 -12.16
C GLU A 335 -30.54 -20.69 -11.20
N ALA A 336 -29.56 -19.92 -11.67
CA ALA A 336 -28.49 -19.41 -10.82
C ALA A 336 -29.04 -18.55 -9.67
N LEU A 337 -30.02 -17.67 -9.94
CA LEU A 337 -30.69 -16.89 -8.90
C LEU A 337 -31.44 -17.77 -7.89
N ALA A 338 -32.07 -18.86 -8.32
CA ALA A 338 -32.70 -19.80 -7.39
C ALA A 338 -31.67 -20.44 -6.46
N ILE A 339 -30.55 -20.95 -7.00
CA ILE A 339 -29.45 -21.53 -6.21
C ILE A 339 -28.86 -20.50 -5.23
N LEU A 340 -28.68 -19.26 -5.68
CA LEU A 340 -28.18 -18.17 -4.86
C LEU A 340 -29.15 -17.84 -3.72
N SER A 341 -30.45 -17.79 -3.99
CA SER A 341 -31.46 -17.53 -2.96
C SER A 341 -31.55 -18.65 -1.92
N GLU A 342 -31.29 -19.90 -2.30
CA GLU A 342 -31.20 -21.03 -1.36
C GLU A 342 -30.00 -20.90 -0.43
N ARG A 343 -28.85 -20.45 -0.95
CA ARG A 343 -27.58 -20.38 -0.21
C ARG A 343 -27.34 -19.05 0.50
N TYR A 344 -27.97 -17.97 0.02
CA TYR A 344 -27.81 -16.60 0.49
C TYR A 344 -29.19 -15.92 0.51
N PRO A 345 -30.10 -16.32 1.42
CA PRO A 345 -31.51 -15.90 1.39
C PRO A 345 -31.72 -14.38 1.53
N ASP A 346 -30.83 -13.70 2.24
CA ASP A 346 -30.90 -12.25 2.47
C ASP A 346 -30.09 -11.43 1.44
N ARG A 347 -29.63 -12.06 0.35
CA ARG A 347 -28.79 -11.43 -0.66
C ARG A 347 -29.60 -10.90 -1.84
N THR A 348 -29.54 -9.61 -2.07
CA THR A 348 -29.92 -9.01 -3.35
C THR A 348 -28.79 -9.21 -4.36
N ILE A 349 -29.07 -9.87 -5.48
CA ILE A 349 -28.06 -10.12 -6.52
C ILE A 349 -27.98 -8.95 -7.49
N GLU A 350 -26.79 -8.42 -7.65
CA GLU A 350 -26.40 -7.43 -8.64
C GLU A 350 -25.72 -8.11 -9.83
N SER A 351 -25.82 -7.49 -11.00
CA SER A 351 -25.09 -7.93 -12.20
C SER A 351 -24.88 -6.77 -13.16
N ILE A 352 -23.79 -6.79 -13.89
CA ILE A 352 -23.59 -5.89 -15.02
C ILE A 352 -24.64 -6.21 -16.09
N ARG A 353 -25.21 -5.19 -16.72
CA ARG A 353 -26.17 -5.39 -17.81
C ARG A 353 -25.53 -6.26 -18.91
N PRO A 354 -26.17 -7.38 -19.31
CA PRO A 354 -25.70 -8.23 -20.41
C PRO A 354 -25.58 -7.46 -21.72
N ASN A 355 -24.55 -7.75 -22.53
CA ASN A 355 -24.44 -7.20 -23.89
C ASN A 355 -25.36 -7.92 -24.89
N GLY A 356 -25.96 -9.05 -24.49
CA GLY A 356 -26.90 -9.84 -25.28
C GLY A 356 -27.66 -10.85 -24.43
N PRO A 357 -28.63 -11.59 -25.02
CA PRO A 357 -29.51 -12.50 -24.28
C PRO A 357 -28.79 -13.72 -23.68
N ASN A 358 -27.56 -14.00 -24.11
CA ASN A 358 -26.73 -15.14 -23.69
C ASN A 358 -25.47 -14.68 -22.94
N ASP A 359 -25.45 -13.44 -22.44
CA ASP A 359 -24.28 -12.80 -21.85
C ASP A 359 -24.50 -12.47 -20.37
N HIS A 360 -25.12 -13.38 -19.62
CA HIS A 360 -25.27 -13.24 -18.17
C HIS A 360 -24.02 -13.72 -17.44
N TRP A 361 -23.53 -12.88 -16.52
CA TRP A 361 -22.37 -13.15 -15.68
C TRP A 361 -22.72 -12.91 -14.22
N LEU A 362 -22.32 -13.83 -13.36
CA LEU A 362 -22.50 -13.75 -11.91
C LEU A 362 -21.27 -13.12 -11.27
N PRO A 363 -21.39 -11.97 -10.58
CA PRO A 363 -20.28 -11.40 -9.84
C PRO A 363 -19.79 -12.33 -8.73
N LEU A 364 -18.47 -12.49 -8.67
CA LEU A 364 -17.73 -13.21 -7.64
C LEU A 364 -16.70 -12.26 -7.00
N ASP A 365 -17.15 -11.06 -6.63
CA ASP A 365 -16.36 -10.05 -5.91
C ASP A 365 -16.16 -10.46 -4.43
N TRP A 366 -15.81 -9.57 -3.50
CA TRP A 366 -15.71 -9.88 -2.06
C TRP A 366 -16.91 -10.70 -1.53
N GLN A 367 -18.09 -10.42 -2.06
CA GLN A 367 -19.31 -11.18 -1.79
C GLN A 367 -19.91 -11.71 -3.09
N VAL A 368 -20.39 -12.96 -3.06
CA VAL A 368 -21.10 -13.56 -4.19
C VAL A 368 -22.31 -12.71 -4.57
N GLY A 369 -22.46 -12.48 -5.87
CA GLY A 369 -23.63 -11.84 -6.45
C GLY A 369 -23.71 -10.35 -6.16
N LEU A 370 -22.65 -9.75 -5.61
CA LEU A 370 -22.49 -8.32 -5.50
C LEU A 370 -21.22 -7.93 -6.26
N PHE A 371 -21.20 -6.73 -6.81
CA PHE A 371 -19.94 -6.08 -7.15
C PHE A 371 -19.89 -4.79 -6.34
N THR A 372 -18.77 -4.56 -5.68
CA THR A 372 -18.69 -3.61 -4.58
C THR A 372 -18.84 -2.18 -5.04
N CYS A 373 -18.30 -1.89 -6.23
CA CYS A 373 -18.53 -0.67 -6.97
C CYS A 373 -17.89 -0.80 -8.36
N GLY A 374 -18.45 -0.08 -9.32
CA GLY A 374 -17.96 -0.12 -10.70
C GLY A 374 -18.74 0.82 -11.60
N THR A 375 -18.42 2.11 -11.51
CA THR A 375 -18.78 3.01 -12.61
C THR A 375 -17.91 2.65 -13.82
N SER A 376 -18.51 2.66 -15.01
CA SER A 376 -17.81 2.35 -16.28
C SER A 376 -17.06 1.00 -16.28
N PRO A 377 -17.72 -0.13 -15.95
CA PRO A 377 -17.05 -1.43 -15.88
C PRO A 377 -16.42 -1.82 -17.22
N ARG A 378 -15.18 -2.30 -17.19
CA ARG A 378 -14.41 -2.75 -18.36
C ARG A 378 -13.89 -4.16 -18.13
N VAL A 379 -14.19 -5.06 -19.07
CA VAL A 379 -13.61 -6.40 -19.08
C VAL A 379 -12.12 -6.28 -19.41
N GLN A 380 -11.27 -6.78 -18.52
CA GLN A 380 -9.82 -6.80 -18.70
C GLN A 380 -9.30 -8.18 -19.08
N TYR A 381 -10.03 -9.23 -18.72
CA TYR A 381 -9.71 -10.60 -19.01
C TYR A 381 -10.99 -11.40 -19.22
N VAL A 382 -10.96 -12.36 -20.14
CA VAL A 382 -12.04 -13.33 -20.34
C VAL A 382 -11.44 -14.65 -20.81
N THR A 383 -11.93 -15.77 -20.27
CA THR A 383 -11.53 -17.10 -20.73
C THR A 383 -11.71 -17.21 -22.25
N ARG A 384 -10.64 -17.63 -22.94
CA ARG A 384 -10.60 -17.77 -24.39
C ARG A 384 -11.38 -18.98 -24.89
#